data_AF-A0A0M3K5P0-F1
#
_entry.id   AF-A0A0M3K5P0-F1
#
_cell.length_a   1.000
_cell.length_b   1.000
_cell.length_c   1.000
_cell.angle_alpha   90.00
_cell.angle_beta   90.00
_cell.angle_gamma   90.00
#
_symmetry.space_group_name_H-M   'P 1'
#
loop_
_entity.id
_entity.type
_entity.pdbx_description
1 polymer ?
#
loop_
_entity_poly.entity_id
_entity_poly.type
_entity_poly.pdbx_seq_one_letter_code
_entity_poly.pdbx_strand_id
1 'polypeptide(L)'
;LLQVQKFSMASISGPFIATNDDKLLFYSLFKQATIGQVNVPKPSFFSVVERYKWNAWNELGRMPQDEAKEKYIFTLVEFLNKAAEQMNIFEWFSKSDNFDARKFQLIGFIQ
;
A
#
# COMPACT_ATOMS: atom_id res chain seq x y z
N LEU A 1 5.50 16.11 -10.70
CA LEU A 1 5.58 15.15 -11.83
C LEU A 1 6.77 14.19 -11.80
N LEU A 2 7.72 14.28 -10.86
CA LEU A 2 8.96 13.47 -10.88
C LEU A 2 9.10 12.41 -9.77
N GLN A 3 8.12 12.26 -8.88
CA GLN A 3 8.22 11.30 -7.74
C GLN A 3 7.58 9.94 -8.01
N VAL A 4 6.75 9.80 -9.06
CA VAL A 4 6.06 8.53 -9.36
C VAL A 4 6.85 7.67 -10.39
N GLN A 5 7.70 8.29 -11.20
CA GLN A 5 8.50 7.58 -12.21
C GLN A 5 9.76 6.88 -11.66
N LYS A 6 10.18 7.16 -10.42
CA LYS A 6 11.27 6.43 -9.74
C LYS A 6 10.84 5.10 -9.14
N PHE A 7 9.59 4.66 -9.34
CA PHE A 7 9.16 3.30 -9.04
C PHE A 7 9.54 2.33 -10.18
N SER A 8 10.77 2.48 -10.70
CA SER A 8 11.31 1.71 -11.82
C SER A 8 12.15 0.55 -11.31
N MET A 9 11.63 -0.67 -11.51
CA MET A 9 12.37 -1.84 -12.01
C MET A 9 13.70 -2.23 -11.33
N ALA A 10 13.80 -2.16 -10.00
CA ALA A 10 14.40 -3.29 -9.31
C ALA A 10 13.28 -4.31 -9.13
N SER A 11 13.49 -5.59 -9.44
CA SER A 11 12.65 -6.61 -8.82
C SER A 11 12.82 -6.39 -7.32
N ILE A 12 11.82 -5.82 -6.67
CA ILE A 12 11.73 -5.80 -5.21
C ILE A 12 11.43 -7.26 -4.85
N SER A 13 12.47 -8.08 -4.96
CA SER A 13 12.50 -9.50 -4.67
C SER A 13 12.60 -9.64 -3.16
N GLY A 14 11.50 -9.27 -2.51
CA GLY A 14 11.26 -9.60 -1.12
C GLY A 14 10.83 -11.05 -0.99
N PRO A 15 11.11 -11.70 0.14
CA PRO A 15 10.62 -13.05 0.42
C PRO A 15 9.09 -13.17 0.42
N PHE A 16 8.38 -12.04 0.47
CA PHE A 16 6.94 -11.95 0.26
C PHE A 16 6.62 -10.94 -0.85
N ILE A 17 5.89 -11.37 -1.87
CA ILE A 17 5.56 -10.55 -3.06
C ILE A 17 4.07 -10.20 -3.02
N ALA A 18 3.77 -8.90 -2.93
CA ALA A 18 2.40 -8.40 -3.03
C ALA A 18 1.79 -8.67 -4.41
N THR A 19 0.55 -9.14 -4.44
CA THR A 19 -0.21 -9.30 -5.69
C THR A 19 -0.50 -7.93 -6.32
N ASN A 20 -0.93 -7.91 -7.59
CA ASN A 20 -1.34 -6.65 -8.21
C ASN A 20 -2.58 -6.06 -7.53
N ASP A 21 -3.48 -6.90 -7.01
CA ASP A 21 -4.67 -6.46 -6.29
C ASP A 21 -4.30 -5.83 -4.94
N ASP A 22 -3.35 -6.43 -4.19
CA ASP A 22 -2.82 -5.83 -2.96
C ASP A 22 -2.23 -4.43 -3.24
N LYS A 23 -1.42 -4.31 -4.31
CA LYS A 23 -0.82 -3.03 -4.71
C LYS A 23 -1.88 -1.99 -5.06
N LEU A 24 -2.95 -2.39 -5.75
CA LEU A 24 -4.07 -1.50 -6.11
C LEU A 24 -4.88 -1.08 -4.89
N LEU A 25 -5.10 -1.98 -3.94
CA LEU A 25 -5.78 -1.69 -2.67
C LEU A 25 -4.99 -0.69 -1.81
N PHE A 26 -3.69 -0.94 -1.60
CA PHE A 26 -2.84 -0.01 -0.87
C PHE A 26 -2.75 1.35 -1.58
N TYR A 27 -2.68 1.35 -2.91
CA TYR A 27 -2.71 2.58 -3.69
C TYR A 27 -4.02 3.35 -3.48
N SER A 28 -5.19 2.72 -3.61
CA SER A 28 -6.48 3.40 -3.48
C SER A 28 -6.67 3.99 -2.09
N LEU A 29 -6.38 3.21 -1.04
CA LEU A 29 -6.46 3.66 0.36
C LEU A 29 -5.49 4.81 0.63
N PHE A 30 -4.25 4.74 0.15
CA PHE A 30 -3.29 5.83 0.28
C PHE A 30 -3.77 7.13 -0.39
N LYS A 31 -4.31 7.04 -1.60
CA LYS A 31 -4.85 8.20 -2.31
C LYS A 31 -6.06 8.79 -1.61
N GLN A 32 -6.99 7.95 -1.13
CA GLN A 32 -8.14 8.40 -0.37
C GLN A 32 -7.74 9.04 0.96
N ALA A 33 -6.77 8.47 1.68
CA ALA A 33 -6.29 8.98 2.97
C ALA A 33 -5.58 10.33 2.88
N THR A 34 -4.92 10.62 1.74
CA THR A 34 -4.10 11.84 1.58
C THR A 34 -4.82 12.94 0.79
N ILE A 35 -5.63 12.58 -0.19
CA ILE A 35 -6.29 13.53 -1.10
C ILE A 35 -7.81 13.54 -0.88
N GLY A 36 -8.39 12.44 -0.39
CA GLY A 36 -9.84 12.26 -0.34
C GLY A 36 -10.38 11.68 -1.65
N GLN A 37 -11.61 12.05 -2.01
CA GLN A 37 -12.28 11.58 -3.21
C GLN A 37 -11.47 11.85 -4.47
N VAL A 38 -11.56 10.94 -5.46
CA VAL A 38 -10.90 11.10 -6.75
C VAL A 38 -11.24 12.46 -7.40
N ASN A 39 -10.21 13.21 -7.75
CA ASN A 39 -10.32 14.58 -8.25
C ASN A 39 -9.61 14.77 -9.61
N VAL A 40 -9.21 13.67 -10.25
CA VAL A 40 -8.55 13.65 -11.56
C VAL A 40 -9.45 12.98 -12.59
N PRO A 41 -9.41 13.41 -13.87
CA PRO A 41 -10.20 12.80 -14.93
C PRO A 41 -9.80 11.34 -15.16
N LYS A 42 -10.75 10.54 -15.64
CA LYS A 42 -10.52 9.14 -15.95
C LYS A 42 -9.47 9.00 -17.07
N PRO A 43 -8.40 8.19 -16.90
CA PRO A 43 -7.39 7.99 -17.92
C PRO A 43 -7.92 7.38 -19.21
N SER A 44 -7.17 7.58 -20.30
CA SER A 44 -7.44 6.98 -21.62
C SER A 44 -7.48 5.45 -21.56
N PHE A 45 -8.26 4.84 -22.45
CA PHE A 45 -8.42 3.38 -22.55
C PHE A 45 -7.08 2.65 -22.73
N PHE A 46 -6.14 3.24 -23.49
CA PHE A 46 -4.83 2.66 -23.76
C PHE A 46 -3.88 2.69 -22.55
N SER A 47 -4.18 3.48 -21.52
CA SER A 47 -3.38 3.60 -20.30
C SER A 47 -3.84 2.59 -19.25
N VAL A 48 -3.62 1.29 -19.51
CA VAL A 48 -4.17 0.18 -18.73
C VAL A 48 -3.87 0.30 -17.23
N VAL A 49 -2.59 0.46 -16.85
CA VAL A 49 -2.16 0.55 -15.43
C VAL A 49 -2.79 1.74 -14.71
N GLU A 50 -2.77 2.91 -15.35
CA GLU A 50 -3.32 4.13 -14.76
C GLU A 50 -4.84 4.05 -14.62
N ARG A 51 -5.51 3.37 -15.56
CA ARG A 51 -6.94 3.11 -15.47
C ARG A 51 -7.30 2.19 -14.31
N TYR A 52 -6.51 1.15 -14.04
CA TYR A 52 -6.72 0.29 -12.87
C TYR A 52 -6.54 1.05 -11.56
N LYS A 53 -5.45 1.83 -11.44
CA LYS A 53 -5.22 2.72 -10.29
C LYS A 53 -6.38 3.69 -10.07
N TRP A 54 -6.83 4.33 -11.15
CA TRP A 54 -7.93 5.28 -11.09
C TRP A 54 -9.24 4.60 -10.68
N ASN A 55 -9.56 3.44 -11.25
CA ASN A 55 -10.76 2.69 -10.90
C ASN A 55 -10.75 2.30 -9.41
N ALA A 56 -9.65 1.72 -8.92
CA ALA A 56 -9.51 1.32 -7.52
C ALA A 56 -9.69 2.51 -6.55
N TRP A 57 -9.15 3.69 -6.88
CA TRP A 57 -9.37 4.90 -6.07
C TRP A 57 -10.81 5.41 -6.17
N ASN A 58 -11.38 5.44 -7.38
CA ASN A 58 -12.75 5.90 -7.60
C ASN A 58 -13.80 5.03 -6.89
N GLU A 59 -13.55 3.72 -6.76
CA GLU A 59 -14.43 2.77 -6.06
C GLU A 59 -14.63 3.10 -4.56
N LEU A 60 -13.66 3.78 -3.92
CA LEU A 60 -13.79 4.22 -2.53
C LEU A 60 -14.78 5.39 -2.35
N GLY A 61 -15.15 6.07 -3.44
CA GLY A 61 -16.18 7.09 -3.46
C GLY A 61 -15.96 8.23 -2.44
N ARG A 62 -16.93 8.40 -1.54
CA ARG A 62 -16.95 9.46 -0.51
C ARG A 62 -16.39 9.02 0.85
N MET A 63 -15.62 7.92 0.90
CA MET A 63 -14.97 7.47 2.13
C MET A 63 -14.17 8.62 2.79
N PRO A 64 -14.39 8.92 4.08
CA PRO A 64 -13.59 9.89 4.80
C PRO A 64 -12.09 9.53 4.81
N GLN A 65 -11.23 10.54 4.87
CA GLN A 65 -9.79 10.33 4.89
C GLN A 65 -9.33 9.51 6.10
N ASP A 66 -9.93 9.74 7.26
CA ASP A 66 -9.56 9.02 8.48
C ASP A 66 -9.97 7.54 8.42
N GLU A 67 -11.16 7.24 7.88
CA GLU A 67 -11.56 5.84 7.60
C GLU A 67 -10.59 5.15 6.63
N ALA A 68 -10.11 5.87 5.61
CA ALA A 68 -9.13 5.31 4.68
C ALA A 68 -7.76 5.03 5.35
N LYS A 69 -7.32 5.86 6.30
CA LYS A 69 -6.10 5.63 7.10
C LYS A 69 -6.25 4.40 7.98
N GLU A 70 -7.39 4.27 8.67
CA GLU A 70 -7.69 3.11 9.51
C GLU A 70 -7.68 1.82 8.70
N LYS A 71 -8.38 1.80 7.55
CA LYS A 71 -8.39 0.66 6.64
C LYS A 71 -6.99 0.33 6.11
N TYR A 72 -6.19 1.35 5.78
CA TYR A 72 -4.81 1.14 5.34
C TYR A 72 -3.99 0.41 6.40
N ILE A 73 -4.06 0.86 7.67
CA ILE A 73 -3.33 0.24 8.78
C ILE A 73 -3.83 -1.18 9.02
N PHE A 74 -5.15 -1.39 9.03
CA PHE A 74 -5.75 -2.71 9.21
C PHE A 74 -5.27 -3.70 8.14
N THR A 75 -5.40 -3.34 6.86
CA THR A 75 -4.94 -4.18 5.74
C THR A 75 -3.43 -4.43 5.80
N LEU A 76 -2.63 -3.44 6.23
CA LEU A 76 -1.20 -3.62 6.40
C LEU A 76 -0.88 -4.65 7.49
N VAL A 77 -1.54 -4.58 8.65
CA VAL A 77 -1.34 -5.54 9.74
C VAL A 77 -1.73 -6.95 9.29
N GLU A 78 -2.85 -7.12 8.60
CA GLU A 78 -3.24 -8.42 8.04
C GLU A 78 -2.23 -8.95 7.03
N PHE A 79 -1.72 -8.08 6.15
CA PHE A 79 -0.71 -8.44 5.16
C PHE A 79 0.60 -8.89 5.81
N LEU A 80 1.03 -8.19 6.87
CA LEU A 80 2.23 -8.56 7.62
C LEU A 80 2.05 -9.86 8.42
N ASN A 81 0.87 -10.11 8.99
CA ASN A 81 0.56 -11.38 9.66
C ASN A 81 0.64 -12.57 8.70
N LYS A 82 0.06 -12.44 7.49
CA LYS A 82 0.18 -13.47 6.44
C LYS A 82 1.62 -13.72 6.03
N ALA A 83 2.44 -12.66 5.96
CA ALA A 83 3.86 -12.81 5.68
C ALA A 83 4.59 -13.53 6.85
N ALA A 84 4.23 -13.25 8.10
CA ALA A 84 4.78 -13.89 9.30
C ALA A 84 4.60 -15.41 9.34
N GLU A 85 3.51 -15.93 8.76
CA GLU A 85 3.25 -17.38 8.67
C GLU A 85 4.24 -18.08 7.73
N GLN A 86 4.74 -17.38 6.71
CA GLN A 86 5.59 -17.96 5.67
C GLN A 86 7.08 -17.71 5.90
N MET A 87 7.44 -16.65 6.63
CA MET A 87 8.83 -16.26 6.84
C MET A 87 9.04 -15.56 8.19
N ASN A 88 10.28 -15.58 8.69
CA ASN A 88 10.66 -14.72 9.81
C ASN A 88 10.83 -13.27 9.33
N ILE A 89 9.71 -12.56 9.29
CA ILE A 89 9.67 -11.15 8.88
C ILE A 89 10.50 -10.26 9.78
N PHE A 90 10.64 -10.60 11.07
CA PHE A 90 11.37 -9.77 12.03
C PHE A 90 12.85 -9.79 11.71
N GLU A 91 13.38 -10.97 11.37
CA GLU A 91 14.73 -11.11 10.86
C GLU A 91 14.92 -10.40 9.51
N TRP A 92 13.92 -10.42 8.63
CA TRP A 92 13.98 -9.66 7.38
C TRP A 92 14.00 -8.15 7.62
N PHE A 93 13.15 -7.67 8.53
CA PHE A 93 13.07 -6.27 8.91
C PHE A 93 14.34 -5.77 9.59
N SER A 94 14.94 -6.56 10.47
CA SER A 94 16.16 -6.18 11.18
C SER A 94 17.37 -5.98 10.27
N LYS A 95 17.32 -6.53 9.04
CA LYS A 95 18.34 -6.31 7.99
C LYS A 95 18.16 -4.97 7.25
N SER A 96 17.06 -4.25 7.47
CA SER A 96 16.78 -2.97 6.82
C SER A 96 17.28 -1.80 7.66
N ASP A 97 18.04 -0.89 7.03
CA ASP A 97 18.58 0.32 7.68
C ASP A 97 17.49 1.27 8.22
N ASN A 98 16.24 1.11 7.77
CA ASN A 98 15.10 1.97 8.14
C ASN A 98 14.10 1.31 9.10
N PHE A 99 14.46 0.19 9.73
CA PHE A 99 13.59 -0.48 10.67
C PHE A 99 13.43 0.34 11.97
N ASP A 100 12.19 0.69 12.30
CA ASP A 100 11.83 1.34 13.56
C ASP A 100 10.75 0.51 14.27
N ALA A 101 11.18 -0.31 15.23
CA ALA A 101 10.29 -1.19 15.99
C ALA A 101 9.13 -0.44 16.66
N ARG A 102 9.31 0.85 17.02
CA ARG A 102 8.27 1.65 17.67
C ARG A 102 7.06 1.87 16.76
N LYS A 103 7.28 2.01 15.45
CA LYS A 103 6.19 2.15 14.47
C LYS A 103 5.37 0.87 14.37
N PHE A 104 6.00 -0.29 14.52
CA PHE A 104 5.32 -1.58 14.49
C PHE A 104 4.60 -1.89 15.81
N GLN A 105 5.15 -1.47 16.96
CA GLN A 105 4.44 -1.51 18.24
C GLN A 105 3.19 -0.63 18.24
N LEU A 106 3.27 0.58 17.68
CA LEU A 106 2.14 1.51 17.55
C LEU A 106 0.95 0.91 16.80
N ILE A 107 1.21 0.08 15.78
CA ILE A 107 0.16 -0.60 15.00
C ILE A 107 -0.17 -2.00 15.54
N GLY A 108 0.33 -2.36 16.73
CA GLY A 108 0.04 -3.63 17.41
C GLY A 108 0.64 -4.86 16.74
N PHE A 109 1.65 -4.67 15.88
CA PHE A 109 2.23 -5.76 15.10
C PHE A 109 3.32 -6.53 15.86
N ILE A 110 4.08 -5.85 16.72
CA ILE A 110 5.12 -6.42 17.57
C ILE A 110 4.76 -6.06 19.01
N GLN A 111 4.85 -7.03 19.93
CA GLN A 111 4.69 -6.82 21.38
C GLN A 111 6.05 -6.63 22.04
#